data_AF-A0A7S3YUY8-F1
#
_entry.id   AF-A0A7S3YUY8-F1
#
_cell.length_a   1.000
_cell.length_b   1.000
_cell.length_c   1.000
_cell.angle_alpha   90.00
_cell.angle_beta   90.00
_cell.angle_gamma   90.00
#
_symmetry.space_group_name_H-M   'P 1'
#
loop_
_entity.id
_entity.type
_entity.pdbx_description
1 polymer ?
#
loop_
_entity_poly.entity_id
_entity_poly.type
_entity_poly.pdbx_seq_one_letter_code
_entity_poly.pdbx_strand_id
1 'polypeptide(L)'
;DKLAERYGQRPTVRFWQVDNEIGHEGSDLDFSDNSLADWRAWLVDKYKNDTDLLNSAWGTTFWSATYGSIEEVPLPRWTIPGSPSRPNEPWRSNLSPGMLLDFRRFRRDTITNFAHTQVSILRKHGVLGEITTNAPGGTWSKALDFNDIFSPMDFPAYDNYPVWGGSLAAPAASTVALSLDVVRGWAIANNQTGKGWMVAEQLIGAQGHDIVGYTPRPGQAVAWAAATLAHGATHLLFFRYRAAVFGQE
;
A
#
# COMPACT_ATOMS: atom_id res chain seq x y z
N ASP A 1 11.07 -6.78 -17.84
CA ASP A 1 11.26 -7.29 -19.22
C ASP A 1 11.44 -8.80 -19.30
N LYS A 2 12.57 -9.38 -18.85
CA LYS A 2 12.90 -10.81 -19.08
C LYS A 2 11.82 -11.82 -18.67
N LEU A 3 11.10 -11.61 -17.57
CA LEU A 3 9.98 -12.48 -17.16
C LEU A 3 8.82 -12.40 -18.17
N ALA A 4 8.45 -11.19 -18.60
CA ALA A 4 7.38 -10.95 -19.56
C ALA A 4 7.72 -11.54 -20.93
N GLU A 5 8.95 -11.41 -21.40
CA GLU A 5 9.40 -12.04 -22.66
C GLU A 5 9.28 -13.56 -22.61
N ARG A 6 9.66 -14.17 -21.48
CA ARG A 6 9.72 -15.62 -21.33
C ARG A 6 8.35 -16.28 -21.09
N TYR A 7 7.45 -15.60 -20.38
CA TYR A 7 6.21 -16.17 -19.89
C TYR A 7 4.96 -15.44 -20.38
N GLY A 8 5.08 -14.23 -20.95
CA GLY A 8 3.98 -13.35 -21.31
C GLY A 8 2.95 -13.96 -22.27
N GLN A 9 3.41 -14.79 -23.21
CA GLN A 9 2.57 -15.44 -24.21
C GLN A 9 2.09 -16.84 -23.80
N ARG A 10 2.29 -17.25 -22.54
CA ARG A 10 1.87 -18.57 -22.08
C ARG A 10 0.39 -18.55 -21.65
N PRO A 11 -0.50 -19.34 -22.28
CA PRO A 11 -1.92 -19.33 -21.95
C PRO A 11 -2.24 -19.88 -20.55
N THR A 12 -1.30 -20.61 -19.94
CA THR A 12 -1.42 -21.12 -18.57
C THR A 12 -1.16 -20.06 -17.50
N VAL A 13 -0.54 -18.93 -17.84
CA VAL A 13 -0.35 -17.79 -16.93
C VAL A 13 -1.60 -16.92 -17.00
N ARG A 14 -2.48 -17.06 -16.01
CA ARG A 14 -3.77 -16.35 -15.97
C ARG A 14 -3.66 -14.96 -15.37
N PHE A 15 -2.75 -14.79 -14.41
CA PHE A 15 -2.56 -13.54 -13.67
C PHE A 15 -1.09 -13.18 -13.57
N TRP A 16 -0.81 -11.88 -13.57
CA TRP A 16 0.46 -11.27 -13.26
C TRP A 16 0.27 -10.38 -12.04
N GLN A 17 0.84 -10.76 -10.90
CA GLN A 17 0.95 -9.88 -9.76
C GLN A 17 2.23 -9.05 -9.90
N VAL A 18 2.10 -7.73 -9.95
CA VAL A 18 3.26 -6.84 -9.86
C VAL A 18 3.62 -6.63 -8.39
N ASP A 19 4.87 -6.88 -8.08
CA ASP A 19 5.41 -6.82 -6.71
C ASP A 19 4.61 -7.66 -5.67
N ASN A 20 4.77 -7.38 -4.38
CA ASN A 20 3.98 -7.99 -3.31
C ASN A 20 3.76 -7.00 -2.18
N GLU A 21 2.50 -6.75 -1.82
CA GLU A 21 2.11 -5.88 -0.72
C GLU A 21 2.80 -4.48 -0.78
N ILE A 22 2.64 -3.79 -1.90
CA ILE A 22 3.39 -2.56 -2.17
C ILE A 22 3.18 -1.51 -1.06
N GLY A 23 4.29 -1.03 -0.48
CA GLY A 23 4.31 -0.06 0.61
C GLY A 23 3.94 -0.64 1.99
N HIS A 24 3.94 -1.97 2.14
CA HIS A 24 3.78 -2.63 3.43
C HIS A 24 4.98 -2.42 4.36
N GLU A 25 4.75 -2.51 5.67
CA GLU A 25 5.77 -2.41 6.72
C GLU A 25 6.67 -1.15 6.68
N GLY A 26 6.13 -0.04 6.18
CA GLY A 26 6.88 1.21 6.07
C GLY A 26 7.89 1.23 4.91
N SER A 27 7.81 0.29 3.98
CA SER A 27 8.61 0.29 2.73
C SER A 27 8.27 1.47 1.79
N ASP A 28 7.23 2.24 2.11
CA ASP A 28 6.91 3.51 1.48
C ASP A 28 7.64 4.72 2.12
N LEU A 29 8.56 4.48 3.07
CA LEU A 29 9.44 5.49 3.67
C LEU A 29 10.87 5.33 3.18
N ASP A 30 11.39 6.37 2.53
CA ASP A 30 12.80 6.48 2.19
C ASP A 30 13.34 7.82 2.70
N PHE A 31 14.53 7.78 3.30
CA PHE A 31 15.25 8.94 3.81
C PHE A 31 16.64 9.10 3.16
N SER A 32 16.87 8.42 2.04
CA SER A 32 18.08 8.53 1.24
C SER A 32 18.18 9.87 0.51
N ASP A 33 19.37 10.16 -0.01
CA ASP A 33 19.61 11.34 -0.84
C ASP A 33 18.82 11.31 -2.16
N ASN A 34 18.51 10.12 -2.69
CA ASN A 34 17.65 9.96 -3.87
C ASN A 34 16.22 10.42 -3.54
N SER A 35 15.67 9.97 -2.42
CA SER A 35 14.34 10.41 -1.97
C SER A 35 14.30 11.91 -1.70
N LEU A 36 15.38 12.49 -1.16
CA LEU A 36 15.46 13.94 -0.95
C LEU A 36 15.41 14.70 -2.29
N ALA A 37 16.12 14.21 -3.31
CA ALA A 37 16.10 14.81 -4.64
C ALA A 37 14.70 14.72 -5.27
N ASP A 38 14.07 13.54 -5.24
CA ASP A 38 12.73 13.32 -5.80
C ASP A 38 11.65 14.09 -5.03
N TRP A 39 11.77 14.20 -3.71
CA TRP A 39 10.89 15.00 -2.86
C TRP A 39 10.92 16.48 -3.26
N ARG A 40 12.10 17.04 -3.47
CA ARG A 40 12.26 18.43 -3.92
C ARG A 40 11.73 18.62 -5.33
N ALA A 41 12.00 17.68 -6.24
CA ALA A 41 11.44 17.73 -7.60
C ALA A 41 9.90 17.70 -7.59
N TRP A 42 9.30 16.88 -6.72
CA TRP A 42 7.85 16.82 -6.53
C TRP A 42 7.29 18.15 -6.00
N LEU A 43 7.99 18.79 -5.05
CA LEU A 43 7.61 20.12 -4.55
C LEU A 43 7.72 21.19 -5.63
N VAL A 44 8.79 21.17 -6.44
CA VAL A 44 8.96 22.08 -7.57
C VAL A 44 7.79 21.96 -8.54
N ASP A 45 7.38 20.74 -8.91
CA ASP A 45 6.23 20.57 -9.80
C ASP A 45 4.93 21.06 -9.15
N LYS A 46 4.67 20.65 -7.90
CA LYS A 46 3.43 21.01 -7.20
C LYS A 46 3.29 22.52 -7.00
N TYR A 47 4.35 23.18 -6.55
CA TYR A 47 4.37 24.59 -6.21
C TYR A 47 4.91 25.47 -7.34
N LYS A 48 5.13 24.92 -8.53
CA LYS A 48 5.58 25.65 -9.73
C LYS A 48 6.87 26.43 -9.50
N ASN A 49 7.79 25.83 -8.72
CA ASN A 49 9.05 26.42 -8.28
C ASN A 49 8.89 27.74 -7.47
N ASP A 50 7.71 28.00 -6.92
CA ASP A 50 7.41 29.19 -6.11
C ASP A 50 7.53 28.85 -4.62
N THR A 51 8.60 29.33 -3.99
CA THR A 51 8.86 29.06 -2.57
C THR A 51 7.92 29.86 -1.65
N ASP A 52 7.44 31.03 -2.08
CA ASP A 52 6.47 31.81 -1.31
C ASP A 52 5.12 31.11 -1.25
N LEU A 53 4.69 30.50 -2.36
CA LEU A 53 3.50 29.67 -2.40
C LEU A 53 3.59 28.47 -1.46
N LEU A 54 4.75 27.79 -1.42
CA LEU A 54 5.02 26.69 -0.49
C LEU A 54 4.97 27.17 0.97
N ASN A 55 5.70 28.24 1.28
CA ASN A 55 5.76 28.82 2.62
C ASN A 55 4.37 29.22 3.14
N SER A 56 3.57 29.85 2.28
CA SER A 56 2.19 30.22 2.57
C SER A 56 1.29 29.00 2.81
N ALA A 57 1.37 27.99 1.93
CA ALA A 57 0.58 26.77 2.06
C ALA A 57 0.91 25.96 3.33
N TRP A 58 2.16 25.98 3.77
CA TRP A 58 2.62 25.25 4.95
C TRP A 58 2.61 26.07 6.24
N GLY A 59 2.36 27.38 6.17
CA GLY A 59 2.40 28.28 7.32
C GLY A 59 3.77 28.32 8.00
N THR A 60 4.84 28.35 7.20
CA THR A 60 6.22 28.14 7.68
C THR A 60 6.75 29.25 8.60
N THR A 61 6.07 30.40 8.68
CA THR A 61 6.41 31.47 9.64
C THR A 61 6.39 30.97 11.09
N PHE A 62 5.52 30.01 11.42
CA PHE A 62 5.46 29.44 12.76
C PHE A 62 6.75 28.65 13.06
N TRP A 63 7.37 28.97 14.21
CA TRP A 63 8.70 28.46 14.61
C TRP A 63 9.83 28.76 13.63
N SER A 64 9.71 29.84 12.84
CA SER A 64 10.77 30.33 11.96
C SER A 64 11.27 29.26 10.96
N ALA A 65 10.35 28.46 10.43
CA ALA A 65 10.63 27.38 9.49
C ALA A 65 10.50 27.82 8.01
N THR A 66 10.55 29.11 7.72
CA THR A 66 10.45 29.67 6.37
C THR A 66 11.69 29.32 5.55
N TYR A 67 11.47 28.77 4.36
CA TYR A 67 12.53 28.39 3.43
C TYR A 67 12.81 29.52 2.43
N GLY A 68 14.08 29.75 2.11
CA GLY A 68 14.52 30.67 1.07
C GLY A 68 14.44 30.08 -0.34
N SER A 69 14.50 28.75 -0.46
CA SER A 69 14.25 28.02 -1.70
C SER A 69 13.77 26.58 -1.44
N ILE A 70 13.23 25.90 -2.45
CA ILE A 70 12.78 24.50 -2.33
C ILE A 70 13.96 23.55 -2.02
N GLU A 71 15.18 23.90 -2.44
CA GLU A 71 16.40 23.15 -2.16
C GLU A 71 16.79 23.16 -0.68
N GLU A 72 16.23 24.05 0.13
CA GLU A 72 16.44 24.05 1.58
C GLU A 72 15.50 23.08 2.30
N VAL A 73 14.41 22.65 1.65
CA VAL A 73 13.40 21.79 2.27
C VAL A 73 14.01 20.41 2.58
N PRO A 74 13.98 19.96 3.84
CA PRO A 74 14.48 18.63 4.21
C PRO A 74 13.42 17.56 3.99
N LEU A 75 13.81 16.29 4.10
CA LEU A 75 12.85 15.22 4.34
C LEU A 75 12.28 15.33 5.77
N PRO A 76 11.00 15.01 5.99
CA PRO A 76 10.36 15.17 7.29
C PRO A 76 10.75 14.03 8.25
N ARG A 77 12.03 13.86 8.53
CA ARG A 77 12.54 12.84 9.45
C ARG A 77 12.64 13.37 10.89
N TRP A 78 13.14 12.52 11.78
CA TRP A 78 13.48 12.93 13.14
C TRP A 78 14.57 14.01 13.15
N THR A 79 14.30 15.15 13.76
CA THR A 79 15.22 16.31 13.83
C THR A 79 15.49 16.79 15.25
N ILE A 80 14.67 16.42 16.23
CA ILE A 80 14.76 16.92 17.61
C ILE A 80 15.03 15.76 18.59
N PRO A 81 16.23 15.65 19.18
CA PRO A 81 16.52 14.67 20.23
C PRO A 81 15.53 14.79 21.40
N GLY A 82 15.01 13.66 21.88
CA GLY A 82 14.06 13.62 23.00
C GLY A 82 12.62 14.02 22.68
N SER A 83 12.29 14.36 21.42
CA SER A 83 10.90 14.50 21.00
C SER A 83 10.12 13.19 21.26
N PRO A 84 8.84 13.22 21.63
CA PRO A 84 8.06 11.99 21.73
C PRO A 84 7.79 11.40 20.33
N SER A 85 7.86 10.07 20.24
CA SER A 85 7.44 9.34 19.04
C SER A 85 5.96 9.60 18.77
N ARG A 86 5.56 9.66 17.50
CA ARG A 86 4.17 9.91 17.13
C ARG A 86 3.44 8.58 16.98
N PRO A 87 2.23 8.44 17.58
CA PRO A 87 1.37 7.32 17.25
C PRO A 87 1.17 7.26 15.74
N ASN A 88 1.40 6.08 15.14
CA ASN A 88 1.33 5.78 13.70
C ASN A 88 2.44 6.38 12.80
N GLU A 89 3.29 7.28 13.29
CA GLU A 89 4.41 7.86 12.52
C GLU A 89 5.67 8.04 13.39
N PRO A 90 6.24 6.94 13.93
CA PRO A 90 7.35 7.03 14.89
C PRO A 90 8.64 7.59 14.29
N TRP A 91 8.73 7.72 12.97
CA TRP A 91 9.91 8.17 12.21
C TRP A 91 10.16 9.69 12.19
N ARG A 92 9.28 10.53 12.78
CA ARG A 92 9.41 12.00 12.73
C ARG A 92 9.21 12.78 14.03
N SER A 93 9.73 14.00 13.99
CA SER A 93 9.45 15.08 14.95
C SER A 93 8.16 15.86 14.61
N ASN A 94 7.88 16.91 15.38
CA ASN A 94 6.85 17.89 15.04
C ASN A 94 7.31 18.74 13.85
N LEU A 95 6.53 18.73 12.77
CA LEU A 95 6.78 19.50 11.55
C LEU A 95 5.45 20.12 11.08
N SER A 96 5.52 21.05 10.12
CA SER A 96 4.31 21.65 9.54
C SER A 96 3.33 20.57 9.09
N PRO A 97 2.04 20.63 9.49
CA PRO A 97 1.02 19.70 9.01
C PRO A 97 0.89 19.70 7.47
N GLY A 98 1.14 20.86 6.84
CA GLY A 98 1.16 20.99 5.37
C GLY A 98 2.29 20.16 4.76
N MET A 99 3.52 20.30 5.30
CA MET A 99 4.67 19.48 4.89
C MET A 99 4.41 17.99 5.07
N LEU A 100 3.80 17.58 6.20
CA LEU A 100 3.52 16.17 6.47
C LEU A 100 2.47 15.59 5.52
N LEU A 101 1.40 16.33 5.25
CA LEU A 101 0.38 15.91 4.27
C LEU A 101 0.98 15.77 2.88
N ASP A 102 1.87 16.69 2.51
CA ASP A 102 2.53 16.66 1.21
C ASP A 102 3.55 15.56 1.08
N PHE A 103 4.26 15.24 2.15
CA PHE A 103 5.13 14.07 2.16
C PHE A 103 4.34 12.76 2.03
N ARG A 104 3.14 12.65 2.62
CA ARG A 104 2.25 11.50 2.40
C ARG A 104 1.79 11.42 0.94
N ARG A 105 1.48 12.56 0.31
CA ARG A 105 1.11 12.62 -1.11
C ARG A 105 2.27 12.24 -2.01
N PHE A 106 3.48 12.74 -1.73
CA PHE A 106 4.70 12.34 -2.43
C PHE A 106 4.93 10.83 -2.34
N ARG A 107 4.85 10.24 -1.13
CA ARG A 107 4.99 8.80 -0.94
C ARG A 107 3.95 8.01 -1.74
N ARG A 108 2.68 8.44 -1.69
CA ARG A 108 1.59 7.88 -2.50
C ARG A 108 1.92 7.93 -3.99
N ASP A 109 2.32 9.09 -4.51
CA ASP A 109 2.61 9.27 -5.94
C ASP A 109 3.82 8.43 -6.40
N THR A 110 4.89 8.38 -5.60
CA THR A 110 6.09 7.57 -5.88
C THR A 110 5.77 6.08 -5.95
N ILE A 111 5.02 5.57 -4.98
CA ILE A 111 4.62 4.15 -4.93
C ILE A 111 3.65 3.80 -6.06
N THR A 112 2.67 4.67 -6.35
CA THR A 112 1.77 4.50 -7.49
C THR A 112 2.55 4.42 -8.80
N ASN A 113 3.50 5.34 -9.02
CA ASN A 113 4.33 5.36 -10.23
C ASN A 113 5.22 4.10 -10.36
N PHE A 114 5.72 3.58 -9.23
CA PHE A 114 6.46 2.33 -9.21
C PHE A 114 5.61 1.15 -9.69
N ALA A 115 4.38 1.01 -9.18
CA ALA A 115 3.45 -0.03 -9.62
C ALA A 115 3.09 0.14 -11.10
N HIS A 116 2.76 1.36 -11.53
CA HIS A 116 2.37 1.69 -12.91
C HIS A 116 3.49 1.41 -13.92
N THR A 117 4.75 1.61 -13.52
CA THR A 117 5.91 1.28 -14.35
C THR A 117 5.98 -0.22 -14.65
N GLN A 118 5.76 -1.06 -13.64
CA GLN A 118 5.75 -2.52 -13.82
C GLN A 118 4.59 -2.97 -14.72
N VAL A 119 3.39 -2.41 -14.51
CA VAL A 119 2.22 -2.66 -15.37
C VAL A 119 2.52 -2.27 -16.82
N SER A 120 3.10 -1.09 -17.03
CA SER A 120 3.44 -0.58 -18.37
C SER A 120 4.43 -1.50 -19.09
N ILE A 121 5.43 -2.05 -18.37
CA ILE A 121 6.36 -3.04 -18.92
C ILE A 121 5.61 -4.30 -19.36
N LEU A 122 4.75 -4.86 -18.50
CA LEU A 122 3.96 -6.06 -18.85
C LEU A 122 3.05 -5.80 -20.07
N ARG A 123 2.38 -4.64 -20.13
CA ARG A 123 1.54 -4.26 -21.28
C ARG A 123 2.35 -4.09 -22.57
N LYS A 124 3.55 -3.50 -22.49
CA LYS A 124 4.47 -3.36 -23.63
C LYS A 124 4.85 -4.72 -24.24
N HIS A 125 4.99 -5.76 -23.42
CA HIS A 125 5.26 -7.13 -23.85
C HIS A 125 4.00 -7.91 -24.29
N GLY A 126 2.82 -7.29 -24.22
CA GLY A 126 1.56 -7.89 -24.66
C GLY A 126 1.20 -9.17 -23.89
N VAL A 127 1.46 -9.21 -22.57
CA VAL A 127 1.16 -10.41 -21.76
C VAL A 127 -0.33 -10.81 -21.87
N LEU A 128 -0.60 -12.11 -21.95
CA LEU A 128 -1.97 -12.63 -22.10
C LEU A 128 -2.76 -12.66 -20.79
N GLY A 129 -2.06 -12.80 -19.66
CA GLY A 129 -2.68 -12.84 -18.34
C GLY A 129 -3.11 -11.45 -17.87
N GLU A 130 -4.13 -11.41 -17.01
CA GLU A 130 -4.59 -10.18 -16.38
C GLU A 130 -3.58 -9.70 -15.33
N ILE A 131 -3.44 -8.38 -15.16
CA ILE A 131 -2.45 -7.76 -14.30
C ILE A 131 -3.12 -7.20 -13.06
N THR A 132 -2.54 -7.46 -11.90
CA THR A 132 -2.99 -6.95 -10.60
C THR A 132 -1.81 -6.75 -9.65
N THR A 133 -2.07 -6.31 -8.43
CA THR A 133 -1.18 -6.39 -7.27
C THR A 133 -2.05 -6.68 -6.04
N ASN A 134 -1.46 -7.02 -4.90
CA ASN A 134 -2.18 -7.25 -3.65
C ASN A 134 -2.04 -6.06 -2.71
N ALA A 135 -3.18 -5.55 -2.24
CA ALA A 135 -3.22 -4.57 -1.19
C ALA A 135 -3.10 -5.28 0.19
N PRO A 136 -2.11 -4.92 1.02
CA PRO A 136 -1.98 -5.46 2.37
C PRO A 136 -3.14 -4.98 3.27
N GLY A 137 -3.34 -5.68 4.37
CA GLY A 137 -4.23 -5.25 5.46
C GLY A 137 -3.88 -3.85 6.01
N GLY A 138 -4.84 -3.21 6.69
CA GLY A 138 -4.63 -1.89 7.31
C GLY A 138 -4.72 -0.72 6.34
N THR A 139 -5.66 -0.74 5.39
CA THR A 139 -5.86 0.32 4.38
C THR A 139 -5.80 1.74 4.95
N TRP A 140 -6.43 1.99 6.10
CA TRP A 140 -6.55 3.32 6.71
C TRP A 140 -5.29 3.82 7.43
N SER A 141 -4.31 2.95 7.68
CA SER A 141 -3.04 3.34 8.32
C SER A 141 -1.94 3.64 7.32
N LYS A 142 -2.20 3.51 6.01
CA LYS A 142 -1.21 3.67 4.95
C LYS A 142 -1.29 5.05 4.31
N ALA A 143 -0.14 5.58 3.92
CA ALA A 143 -0.05 6.81 3.13
C ALA A 143 -0.09 6.50 1.63
N LEU A 144 -1.03 5.63 1.22
CA LEU A 144 -1.18 5.12 -0.15
C LEU A 144 -2.63 5.28 -0.59
N ASP A 145 -2.87 5.37 -1.90
CA ASP A 145 -4.21 5.33 -2.49
C ASP A 145 -4.30 4.14 -3.43
N PHE A 146 -5.03 3.10 -3.01
CA PHE A 146 -5.19 1.90 -3.81
C PHE A 146 -6.11 2.11 -5.02
N ASN A 147 -6.96 3.15 -5.05
CA ASN A 147 -7.68 3.48 -6.29
C ASN A 147 -6.68 3.85 -7.39
N ASP A 148 -5.73 4.74 -7.05
CA ASP A 148 -4.69 5.18 -7.98
C ASP A 148 -3.78 4.02 -8.39
N ILE A 149 -3.34 3.20 -7.44
CA ILE A 149 -2.49 2.02 -7.72
C ILE A 149 -3.19 1.05 -8.68
N PHE A 150 -4.48 0.75 -8.48
CA PHE A 150 -5.21 -0.20 -9.30
C PHE A 150 -5.70 0.37 -10.65
N SER A 151 -5.61 1.68 -10.87
CA SER A 151 -6.18 2.32 -12.07
C SER A 151 -5.68 1.77 -13.43
N PRO A 152 -4.40 1.39 -13.64
CA PRO A 152 -3.96 0.76 -14.89
C PRO A 152 -4.06 -0.78 -14.89
N MET A 153 -4.51 -1.37 -13.78
CA MET A 153 -4.58 -2.82 -13.60
C MET A 153 -5.93 -3.38 -14.10
N ASP A 154 -6.05 -4.70 -14.21
CA ASP A 154 -7.28 -5.34 -14.70
C ASP A 154 -8.34 -5.51 -13.61
N PHE A 155 -7.93 -5.72 -12.36
CA PHE A 155 -8.81 -5.83 -11.18
C PHE A 155 -7.99 -5.63 -9.89
N PRO A 156 -8.63 -5.28 -8.76
CA PRO A 156 -7.94 -5.16 -7.49
C PRO A 156 -7.81 -6.51 -6.77
N ALA A 157 -6.72 -6.69 -6.02
CA ALA A 157 -6.56 -7.79 -5.09
C ALA A 157 -6.22 -7.32 -3.67
N TYR A 158 -6.54 -8.13 -2.68
CA TYR A 158 -6.39 -7.79 -1.26
C TYR A 158 -5.98 -8.99 -0.42
N ASP A 159 -5.23 -8.72 0.65
CA ASP A 159 -4.78 -9.72 1.61
C ASP A 159 -5.64 -9.64 2.87
N ASN A 160 -6.53 -10.62 2.99
CA ASN A 160 -7.50 -10.71 4.06
C ASN A 160 -6.92 -11.47 5.25
N TYR A 161 -6.26 -10.70 6.12
CA TYR A 161 -5.82 -11.09 7.45
C TYR A 161 -6.62 -10.37 8.54
N PRO A 162 -7.80 -10.89 8.95
CA PRO A 162 -8.62 -10.27 10.00
C PRO A 162 -7.90 -10.14 11.34
N VAL A 163 -6.92 -11.00 11.60
CA VAL A 163 -6.07 -10.95 12.78
C VAL A 163 -4.61 -10.95 12.34
N TRP A 164 -3.78 -10.27 13.12
CA TRP A 164 -2.34 -10.17 12.92
C TRP A 164 -1.57 -10.62 14.18
N GLY A 165 -0.26 -10.75 14.08
CA GLY A 165 0.63 -11.03 15.20
C GLY A 165 0.35 -10.12 16.41
N GLY A 166 0.25 -10.73 17.60
CA GLY A 166 -0.11 -10.02 18.84
C GLY A 166 -1.61 -9.71 19.03
N SER A 167 -2.47 -10.01 18.06
CA SER A 167 -3.92 -9.88 18.24
C SER A 167 -4.43 -10.86 19.31
N LEU A 168 -5.15 -10.37 20.32
CA LEU A 168 -5.69 -11.19 21.40
C LEU A 168 -7.09 -11.74 21.10
N ALA A 169 -7.80 -11.15 20.12
CA ALA A 169 -9.13 -11.52 19.73
C ALA A 169 -9.36 -11.23 18.25
N ALA A 170 -10.33 -11.91 17.65
CA ALA A 170 -10.85 -11.55 16.34
C ALA A 170 -11.52 -10.17 16.37
N PRO A 171 -11.44 -9.39 15.27
CA PRO A 171 -12.16 -8.13 15.17
C PRO A 171 -13.67 -8.38 15.05
N ALA A 172 -14.45 -7.31 15.17
CA ALA A 172 -15.88 -7.36 14.85
C ALA A 172 -16.07 -7.77 13.37
N ALA A 173 -17.13 -8.52 13.08
CA ALA A 173 -17.46 -8.92 11.71
C ALA A 173 -17.62 -7.72 10.77
N SER A 174 -18.11 -6.59 11.28
CA SER A 174 -18.24 -5.33 10.53
C SER A 174 -16.89 -4.77 10.07
N THR A 175 -15.81 -4.98 10.83
CA THR A 175 -14.46 -4.53 10.42
C THR A 175 -13.97 -5.32 9.21
N VAL A 176 -14.17 -6.64 9.22
CA VAL A 176 -13.82 -7.50 8.07
C VAL A 176 -14.68 -7.14 6.87
N ALA A 177 -16.00 -7.04 7.06
CA ALA A 177 -16.95 -6.66 6.01
C ALA A 177 -16.59 -5.32 5.35
N LEU A 178 -16.23 -4.31 6.16
CA LEU A 178 -15.82 -2.99 5.66
C LEU A 178 -14.56 -3.08 4.79
N SER A 179 -13.54 -3.84 5.19
CA SER A 179 -12.35 -4.05 4.36
C SER A 179 -12.71 -4.67 3.01
N LEU A 180 -13.56 -5.70 3.00
CA LEU A 180 -13.99 -6.35 1.75
C LEU A 180 -14.83 -5.40 0.86
N ASP A 181 -15.70 -4.58 1.46
CA ASP A 181 -16.48 -3.59 0.74
C ASP A 181 -15.62 -2.47 0.14
N VAL A 182 -14.52 -2.09 0.81
CA VAL A 182 -13.55 -1.13 0.27
C VAL A 182 -12.86 -1.69 -0.99
N VAL A 183 -12.47 -2.97 -0.98
CA VAL A 183 -11.84 -3.61 -2.16
C VAL A 183 -12.82 -3.67 -3.33
N ARG A 184 -14.08 -4.03 -3.07
CA ARG A 184 -15.14 -3.92 -4.08
C ARG A 184 -15.31 -2.48 -4.58
N GLY A 185 -15.20 -1.50 -3.69
CA GLY A 185 -15.22 -0.08 -4.01
C GLY A 185 -14.13 0.32 -5.00
N TRP A 186 -12.89 -0.18 -4.84
CA TRP A 186 -11.80 0.06 -5.80
C TRP A 186 -12.13 -0.48 -7.19
N ALA A 187 -12.72 -1.67 -7.27
CA ALA A 187 -13.15 -2.23 -8.55
C ALA A 187 -14.23 -1.38 -9.23
N ILE A 188 -15.15 -0.79 -8.44
CA ILE A 188 -16.17 0.13 -8.93
C ILE A 188 -15.54 1.44 -9.44
N ALA A 189 -14.68 2.05 -8.63
CA ALA A 189 -14.05 3.33 -8.93
C ALA A 189 -13.22 3.29 -10.23
N ASN A 190 -12.59 2.14 -10.51
CA ASN A 190 -11.76 1.93 -11.69
C ASN A 190 -12.52 1.30 -12.88
N ASN A 191 -13.85 1.21 -12.85
CA ASN A 191 -14.67 0.57 -13.90
C ASN A 191 -14.28 -0.89 -14.20
N GLN A 192 -13.79 -1.61 -13.18
CA GLN A 192 -13.34 -3.01 -13.24
C GLN A 192 -14.43 -4.00 -12.76
N THR A 193 -15.66 -3.54 -12.52
CA THR A 193 -16.74 -4.38 -11.94
C THR A 193 -17.05 -5.64 -12.75
N GLY A 194 -16.90 -5.60 -14.08
CA GLY A 194 -17.06 -6.78 -14.95
C GLY A 194 -15.95 -7.83 -14.82
N LYS A 195 -14.83 -7.49 -14.16
CA LYS A 195 -13.67 -8.36 -13.89
C LYS A 195 -13.68 -8.95 -12.47
N GLY A 196 -14.46 -8.35 -11.57
CA GLY A 196 -14.52 -8.73 -10.15
C GLY A 196 -13.30 -8.24 -9.37
N TRP A 197 -12.98 -8.92 -8.28
CA TRP A 197 -11.79 -8.66 -7.46
C TRP A 197 -11.34 -9.93 -6.74
N MET A 198 -10.11 -9.92 -6.25
CA MET A 198 -9.45 -11.11 -5.70
C MET A 198 -9.07 -10.93 -4.23
N VAL A 199 -9.20 -11.99 -3.44
CA VAL A 199 -8.39 -12.15 -2.23
C VAL A 199 -7.16 -12.98 -2.60
N ALA A 200 -6.00 -12.32 -2.64
CA ALA A 200 -4.73 -12.97 -3.01
C ALA A 200 -4.18 -13.79 -1.84
N GLU A 201 -4.42 -13.32 -0.61
CA GLU A 201 -4.04 -14.03 0.59
C GLU A 201 -5.21 -14.08 1.60
N GLN A 202 -5.76 -15.26 1.79
CA GLN A 202 -6.74 -15.54 2.84
C GLN A 202 -6.08 -16.26 4.01
N LEU A 203 -6.23 -15.72 5.22
CA LEU A 203 -5.84 -16.38 6.46
C LEU A 203 -6.60 -17.71 6.64
N ILE A 204 -5.86 -18.79 6.93
CA ILE A 204 -6.41 -20.13 7.23
C ILE A 204 -6.14 -20.63 8.66
N GLY A 205 -5.14 -20.06 9.34
CA GLY A 205 -4.68 -20.52 10.66
C GLY A 205 -4.22 -19.37 11.54
N ALA A 206 -3.40 -19.67 12.55
CA ALA A 206 -2.71 -18.62 13.30
C ALA A 206 -1.67 -17.97 12.38
N GLN A 207 -1.79 -16.66 12.17
CA GLN A 207 -0.75 -15.91 11.48
C GLN A 207 0.46 -15.75 12.42
N GLY A 208 1.65 -15.97 11.87
CA GLY A 208 2.92 -15.67 12.51
C GLY A 208 3.58 -14.53 11.77
N HIS A 209 4.13 -13.58 12.53
CA HIS A 209 5.17 -12.66 12.09
C HIS A 209 6.29 -12.76 13.15
N ASP A 210 6.78 -11.64 13.69
CA ASP A 210 7.64 -11.62 14.87
C ASP A 210 6.96 -12.19 16.13
N ILE A 211 5.61 -12.19 16.16
CA ILE A 211 4.79 -12.72 17.25
C ILE A 211 3.62 -13.50 16.66
N VAL A 212 3.35 -14.69 17.18
CA VAL A 212 2.18 -15.49 16.78
C VAL A 212 0.90 -14.85 17.33
N GLY A 213 -0.09 -14.66 16.45
CA GLY A 213 -1.36 -14.02 16.78
C GLY A 213 -2.46 -14.98 17.23
N TYR A 214 -3.67 -14.44 17.26
CA TYR A 214 -4.91 -15.16 17.52
C TYR A 214 -5.05 -16.38 16.60
N THR A 215 -5.24 -17.56 17.19
CA THR A 215 -5.59 -18.77 16.43
C THR A 215 -7.09 -18.76 16.14
N PRO A 216 -7.53 -18.80 14.87
CA PRO A 216 -8.94 -18.83 14.52
C PRO A 216 -9.67 -20.00 15.18
N ARG A 217 -10.86 -19.75 15.71
CA ARG A 217 -11.72 -20.82 16.26
C ARG A 217 -12.14 -21.78 15.15
N PRO A 218 -12.55 -23.03 15.48
CA PRO A 218 -13.11 -23.95 14.50
C PRO A 218 -14.21 -23.28 13.65
N GLY A 219 -14.06 -23.33 12.32
CA GLY A 219 -14.97 -22.72 11.35
C GLY A 219 -14.79 -21.21 11.11
N GLN A 220 -13.99 -20.51 11.91
CA GLN A 220 -13.84 -19.05 11.78
C GLN A 220 -13.10 -18.63 10.51
N ALA A 221 -12.02 -19.33 10.15
CA ALA A 221 -11.31 -19.08 8.88
C ALA A 221 -12.21 -19.35 7.67
N VAL A 222 -13.05 -20.39 7.75
CA VAL A 222 -14.07 -20.68 6.71
C VAL A 222 -15.11 -19.57 6.65
N ALA A 223 -15.56 -19.04 7.78
CA ALA A 223 -16.50 -17.92 7.81
C ALA A 223 -15.91 -16.64 7.19
N TRP A 224 -14.63 -16.34 7.45
CA TRP A 224 -13.95 -15.21 6.81
C TRP A 224 -13.79 -15.42 5.30
N ALA A 225 -13.38 -16.61 4.87
CA ALA A 225 -13.33 -16.98 3.46
C ALA A 225 -14.71 -16.91 2.78
N ALA A 226 -15.77 -17.34 3.44
CA ALA A 226 -17.13 -17.24 2.91
C ALA A 226 -17.60 -15.78 2.81
N ALA A 227 -17.19 -14.92 3.75
CA ALA A 227 -17.49 -13.50 3.70
C ALA A 227 -16.85 -12.82 2.47
N THR A 228 -15.64 -13.20 2.07
CA THR A 228 -15.01 -12.63 0.85
C THR A 228 -15.87 -12.87 -0.39
N LEU A 229 -16.35 -14.11 -0.56
CA LEU A 229 -17.24 -14.50 -1.66
C LEU A 229 -18.59 -13.78 -1.56
N ALA A 230 -19.17 -13.69 -0.36
CA ALA A 230 -20.44 -12.99 -0.13
C ALA A 230 -20.35 -11.49 -0.43
N HIS A 231 -19.18 -10.88 -0.26
CA HIS A 231 -18.90 -9.48 -0.61
C HIS A 231 -18.50 -9.29 -2.08
N GLY A 232 -18.49 -10.35 -2.89
CA GLY A 232 -18.37 -10.28 -4.35
C GLY A 232 -16.98 -10.55 -4.90
N ALA A 233 -16.06 -11.12 -4.11
CA ALA A 233 -14.79 -11.58 -4.65
C ALA A 233 -15.05 -12.71 -5.67
N THR A 234 -14.39 -12.62 -6.83
CA THR A 234 -14.47 -13.64 -7.90
C THR A 234 -13.35 -14.66 -7.79
N HIS A 235 -12.29 -14.34 -7.05
CA HIS A 235 -11.13 -15.19 -6.84
C HIS A 235 -10.74 -15.17 -5.35
N LEU A 236 -10.41 -16.34 -4.81
CA LEU A 236 -10.00 -16.52 -3.42
C LEU A 236 -8.82 -17.50 -3.37
N LEU A 237 -7.68 -17.01 -2.89
CA LEU A 237 -6.47 -17.78 -2.70
C LEU A 237 -6.10 -17.78 -1.22
N PHE A 238 -5.54 -18.89 -0.75
CA PHE A 238 -5.05 -19.01 0.62
C PHE A 238 -3.53 -18.84 0.63
N PHE A 239 -3.06 -17.95 1.50
CA PHE A 239 -1.65 -17.93 1.89
C PHE A 239 -1.50 -18.78 3.16
N ARG A 240 -0.80 -19.92 3.11
CA ARG A 240 -0.05 -20.54 2.01
C ARG A 240 -0.47 -22.00 1.87
N TYR A 241 -0.10 -22.63 0.74
CA TYR A 241 -0.47 -24.03 0.48
C TYR A 241 -0.01 -25.00 1.59
N ARG A 242 1.22 -24.81 2.08
CA ARG A 242 1.81 -25.58 3.18
C ARG A 242 2.70 -24.67 4.00
N ALA A 243 2.58 -24.76 5.32
CA ALA A 243 3.45 -24.05 6.26
C ALA A 243 4.93 -24.33 5.95
N ALA A 244 5.76 -23.28 5.97
CA ALA A 244 7.19 -23.49 5.89
C ALA A 244 7.72 -24.16 7.16
N VAL A 245 8.94 -24.68 7.07
CA VAL A 245 9.65 -25.28 8.20
C VAL A 245 10.95 -24.55 8.52
N PHE A 246 11.20 -23.40 7.86
CA PHE A 246 12.33 -22.49 8.08
C PHE A 246 11.99 -21.11 7.51
N GLY A 247 12.67 -20.07 8.00
CA GLY A 247 12.41 -18.67 7.65
C GLY A 247 11.60 -17.95 8.74
N GLN A 248 11.26 -16.70 8.47
CA GLN A 248 10.46 -15.85 9.37
C GLN A 248 8.98 -16.28 9.43
N GLU A 249 8.47 -16.98 8.40
CA GLU A 249 7.08 -17.48 8.30
C GLU A 249 6.96 -18.91 7.73
#